data_AF-A0A0D0SLA0-F1
#
_entry.id   AF-A0A0D0SLA0-F1
#
_cell.length_a   1.000
_cell.length_b   1.000
_cell.length_c   1.000
_cell.angle_alpha   90.00
_cell.angle_beta   90.00
_cell.angle_gamma   90.00
#
_symmetry.space_group_name_H-M   'P 1'
#
loop_
_entity.id
_entity.type
_entity.pdbx_description
1 polymer ?
#
loop_
_entity_poly.entity_id
_entity_poly.type
_entity_poly.pdbx_seq_one_letter_code
_entity_poly.pdbx_strand_id
1 'polypeptide(L)'
;MIFAGRYDGAASTLICTIRAFLFLFQDQVKSNKIFWRCVIAQVVVGVVAWQSPLSLLIIVAPVVLCSVNWFGSVKSIKYGTIFSDGCWVIFDISNGIYIEATRDFAEALSNIIGLVRERKTKTVDIGKVLD
;
A
#
# COMPACT_ATOMS: atom_id res chain seq x y z
N MET A 1 27.44 -17.46 5.18
CA MET A 1 26.71 -16.31 4.61
C MET A 1 25.26 -16.72 4.33
N ILE A 2 24.38 -16.67 5.33
CA ILE A 2 22.94 -17.02 5.15
C ILE A 2 22.02 -15.92 5.72
N PHE A 3 22.57 -14.89 6.39
CA PHE A 3 21.77 -13.88 7.09
C PHE A 3 21.64 -12.52 6.37
N ALA A 4 22.25 -12.34 5.20
CA ALA A 4 22.14 -11.08 4.44
C ALA A 4 21.02 -11.07 3.37
N GLY A 5 20.38 -12.22 3.10
CA GLY A 5 19.37 -12.37 2.05
C GLY A 5 17.91 -12.46 2.54
N ARG A 6 17.69 -12.55 3.86
CA ARG A 6 16.37 -12.65 4.52
C ARG A 6 16.12 -11.45 5.44
N TYR A 7 16.26 -10.25 4.89
CA TYR A 7 15.52 -9.09 5.40
C TYR A 7 14.10 -9.13 4.76
N ASP A 8 13.52 -10.33 4.61
CA ASP A 8 12.27 -10.83 5.22
C ASP A 8 11.15 -9.78 5.22
N GLY A 9 10.17 -9.99 4.33
CA GLY A 9 8.96 -9.17 4.17
C GLY A 9 8.18 -8.89 5.47
N ALA A 10 8.50 -9.57 6.57
CA ALA A 10 8.06 -9.25 7.92
C ALA A 10 8.43 -7.80 8.33
N ALA A 11 9.65 -7.34 8.06
CA ALA A 11 10.08 -6.00 8.47
C ALA A 11 9.35 -4.89 7.69
N SER A 12 9.19 -5.07 6.37
CA SER A 12 8.42 -4.16 5.52
C SER A 12 6.93 -4.17 5.90
N THR A 13 6.36 -5.35 6.17
CA THR A 13 4.99 -5.50 6.65
C THR A 13 4.79 -4.78 7.99
N LEU A 14 5.70 -4.95 8.94
CA LEU A 14 5.61 -4.31 10.26
C LEU A 14 5.62 -2.79 10.16
N ILE A 15 6.45 -2.24 9.28
CA ILE A 15 6.50 -0.79 9.01
C ILE A 15 5.23 -0.32 8.30
N CYS A 16 4.70 -1.11 7.36
CA CYS A 16 3.41 -0.85 6.73
C CYS A 16 2.26 -0.83 7.75
N THR A 17 2.26 -1.75 8.73
CA THR A 17 1.27 -1.81 9.81
C THR A 17 1.39 -0.62 10.76
N ILE A 18 2.59 -0.30 11.23
CA ILE A 18 2.83 0.88 12.10
C ILE A 18 2.36 2.15 11.41
N ARG A 19 2.68 2.29 10.13
CA ARG A 19 2.23 3.40 9.30
C ARG A 19 0.70 3.47 9.21
N ALA A 20 0.04 2.36 8.88
CA ALA A 20 -1.43 2.31 8.80
C ALA A 20 -2.08 2.68 10.15
N PHE A 21 -1.50 2.22 11.25
CA PHE A 21 -1.95 2.56 12.60
C PHE A 21 -1.77 4.05 12.91
N LEU A 22 -0.62 4.64 12.59
CA LEU A 22 -0.38 6.08 12.77
C LEU A 22 -1.35 6.94 11.96
N PHE A 23 -1.75 6.48 10.77
CA PHE A 23 -2.75 7.16 9.94
C PHE A 23 -4.16 7.08 10.50
N LEU A 24 -4.48 6.07 11.31
CA LEU A 24 -5.77 5.97 11.99
C LEU A 24 -5.98 7.10 13.02
N PHE A 25 -4.89 7.69 13.52
CA PHE A 25 -4.90 8.83 14.45
C PHE A 25 -4.55 10.17 13.77
N GLN A 26 -4.55 10.23 12.44
CA GLN A 26 -4.20 11.46 11.72
C GLN A 26 -5.10 12.64 12.10
N ASP A 27 -6.38 12.40 12.38
CA ASP A 27 -7.33 13.44 12.78
C ASP A 27 -6.99 14.06 14.15
N GLN A 28 -6.31 13.29 15.02
CA GLN A 28 -5.80 13.74 16.31
C GLN A 28 -4.45 14.46 16.16
N VAL A 29 -3.68 14.13 15.13
CA VAL A 29 -2.37 14.72 14.86
C VAL A 29 -2.42 15.60 13.61
N LYS A 30 -2.80 16.87 13.79
CA LYS A 30 -2.89 17.89 12.72
C LYS A 30 -1.55 18.29 12.07
N SER A 31 -0.51 17.46 12.15
CA SER A 31 0.84 17.80 11.69
C SER A 31 1.37 16.84 10.64
N ASN A 32 1.76 17.39 9.49
CA ASN A 32 2.42 16.68 8.40
C ASN A 32 3.81 16.12 8.77
N LYS A 33 4.29 16.37 10.00
CA LYS A 33 5.55 15.80 10.51
C LYS A 33 5.51 14.27 10.56
N ILE A 34 4.35 13.66 10.85
CA ILE A 34 4.21 12.20 10.86
C ILE A 34 4.34 11.64 9.45
N PHE A 35 3.67 12.25 8.47
CA PHE A 35 3.80 11.88 7.06
C PHE A 35 5.27 11.84 6.61
N TRP A 36 6.02 12.92 6.84
CA TRP A 36 7.43 12.97 6.44
C TRP A 36 8.30 11.94 7.16
N ARG A 37 8.02 11.65 8.44
CA ARG A 37 8.70 10.57 9.18
C ARG A 37 8.42 9.19 8.57
N CYS A 38 7.17 8.91 8.17
CA CYS A 38 6.81 7.66 7.51
C CYS A 38 7.50 7.52 6.13
N VAL A 39 7.57 8.61 5.36
CA VAL A 39 8.27 8.62 4.06
C VAL A 39 9.77 8.37 4.26
N ILE A 40 10.41 9.09 5.18
CA ILE A 40 11.84 8.91 5.47
C ILE A 40 12.13 7.49 5.95
N ALA A 41 11.31 6.94 6.85
CA ALA A 41 11.46 5.57 7.33
C ALA A 41 11.40 4.56 6.17
N GLN A 42 10.46 4.71 5.24
CA GLN A 42 10.35 3.84 4.07
C GLN A 42 11.52 3.96 3.10
N VAL A 43 12.03 5.17 2.86
CA VAL A 43 13.22 5.39 2.04
C VAL A 43 14.43 4.70 2.67
N VAL A 44 14.63 4.86 3.98
CA VAL A 44 15.75 4.22 4.70
C VAL A 44 15.67 2.70 4.60
N VAL A 45 14.49 2.11 4.81
CA VAL A 45 14.28 0.66 4.71
C VAL A 45 14.61 0.16 3.32
N GLY A 46 14.14 0.84 2.27
CA GLY A 46 14.42 0.40 0.91
C GLY A 46 15.86 0.61 0.46
N VAL A 47 16.57 1.61 0.99
CA VAL A 47 18.02 1.76 0.77
C VAL A 47 18.78 0.62 1.45
N VAL A 48 18.40 0.23 2.67
CA VAL A 48 19.03 -0.88 3.40
C VAL A 48 18.71 -2.23 2.75
N ALA A 49 17.48 -2.41 2.27
CA ALA A 49 17.02 -3.64 1.60
C ALA A 49 17.34 -3.66 0.10
N TRP A 50 18.15 -2.73 -0.39
CA TRP A 50 18.47 -2.62 -1.82
C TRP A 50 19.33 -3.80 -2.28
N GLN A 51 18.73 -4.68 -3.09
CA GLN A 51 19.43 -5.83 -3.65
C GLN A 51 19.42 -5.83 -5.18
N SER A 52 18.42 -5.20 -5.81
CA SER A 52 18.31 -5.13 -7.26
C SER A 52 17.53 -3.88 -7.69
N PRO A 53 17.54 -3.52 -8.98
CA PRO A 53 16.70 -2.43 -9.51
C PRO A 53 15.20 -2.63 -9.23
N LEU A 54 14.74 -3.88 -9.05
CA LEU A 54 13.36 -4.17 -8.70
C LEU A 54 13.02 -3.77 -7.25
N SER A 55 14.00 -3.65 -6.36
CA SER A 55 13.81 -3.13 -5.00
C SER A 55 13.30 -1.68 -4.99
N LEU A 56 13.47 -0.92 -6.08
CA LEU A 56 12.86 0.42 -6.22
C LEU A 56 11.33 0.38 -6.21
N LEU A 57 10.72 -0.67 -6.78
CA LEU A 57 9.26 -0.79 -6.81
C LEU A 57 8.68 -0.83 -5.38
N ILE A 58 9.40 -1.51 -4.47
CA ILE A 58 9.06 -1.59 -3.04
C ILE A 58 9.30 -0.27 -2.30
N ILE A 59 10.06 0.67 -2.86
CA ILE A 59 10.22 2.02 -2.26
C ILE A 59 9.11 2.92 -2.74
N VAL A 60 8.83 2.90 -4.04
CA VAL A 60 7.87 3.79 -4.68
C VAL A 60 6.44 3.46 -4.24
N ALA A 61 6.09 2.16 -4.18
CA ALA A 61 4.76 1.70 -3.77
C ALA A 61 4.31 2.24 -2.38
N PRO A 62 5.07 2.06 -1.29
CA PRO A 62 4.67 2.57 0.02
C PRO A 62 4.74 4.09 0.14
N VAL A 63 5.58 4.79 -0.63
CA VAL A 63 5.59 6.28 -0.67
C VAL A 63 4.32 6.82 -1.32
N VAL A 64 3.89 6.21 -2.44
CA VAL A 64 2.60 6.51 -3.06
C VAL A 64 1.47 6.20 -2.08
N LEU A 65 1.52 5.04 -1.43
CA LEU A 65 0.52 4.63 -0.44
C LEU A 65 0.48 5.55 0.79
N CYS A 66 1.62 6.07 1.25
CA CYS A 66 1.69 7.11 2.30
C CYS A 66 0.95 8.37 1.87
N SER A 67 1.18 8.80 0.63
CA SER A 67 0.62 10.05 0.09
C SER A 67 -0.89 9.95 -0.06
N VAL A 68 -1.41 8.83 -0.58
CA VAL A 68 -2.86 8.64 -0.71
C VAL A 68 -3.54 8.42 0.65
N ASN A 69 -2.88 7.83 1.64
CA ASN A 69 -3.49 7.66 2.96
C ASN A 69 -3.60 8.98 3.72
N TRP A 70 -2.64 9.90 3.55
CA TRP A 70 -2.60 11.17 4.29
C TRP A 70 -3.39 12.29 3.60
N PHE A 71 -3.42 12.32 2.27
CA PHE A 71 -4.04 13.41 1.51
C PHE A 71 -5.20 12.95 0.60
N GLY A 72 -5.38 11.64 0.43
CA GLY A 72 -6.32 11.08 -0.52
C GLY A 72 -7.72 10.88 0.04
N SER A 73 -8.69 10.83 -0.86
CA SER A 73 -10.04 10.35 -0.55
C SER A 73 -10.05 8.82 -0.37
N VAL A 74 -11.11 8.26 0.21
CA VAL A 74 -11.31 6.80 0.33
C VAL A 74 -11.13 6.07 -1.01
N LYS A 75 -11.55 6.69 -2.13
CA LYS A 75 -11.33 6.12 -3.47
C LYS A 75 -9.86 6.15 -3.87
N SER A 76 -9.17 7.25 -3.61
CA SER A 76 -7.74 7.40 -3.88
C SER A 76 -6.91 6.39 -3.09
N ILE A 77 -7.31 6.10 -1.85
CA ILE A 77 -6.69 5.06 -1.02
C ILE A 77 -6.84 3.69 -1.68
N LYS A 78 -8.04 3.32 -2.14
CA LYS A 78 -8.27 2.03 -2.84
C LYS A 78 -7.44 1.90 -4.11
N TYR A 79 -7.39 2.94 -4.94
CA TYR A 79 -6.56 2.94 -6.16
C TYR A 79 -5.06 2.85 -5.85
N GLY A 80 -4.59 3.59 -4.84
CA GLY A 80 -3.19 3.53 -4.42
C GLY A 80 -2.82 2.19 -3.79
N THR A 81 -3.75 1.54 -3.08
CA THR A 81 -3.56 0.20 -2.51
C THR A 81 -3.43 -0.83 -3.63
N ILE A 82 -4.34 -0.83 -4.61
CA ILE A 82 -4.25 -1.72 -5.80
C ILE A 82 -2.91 -1.55 -6.53
N PHE A 83 -2.45 -0.31 -6.71
CA PHE A 83 -1.15 -0.03 -7.33
C PHE A 83 0.00 -0.59 -6.49
N SER A 84 -0.02 -0.35 -5.18
CA SER A 84 0.99 -0.85 -4.24
C SER A 84 1.05 -2.37 -4.26
N ASP A 85 -0.10 -3.04 -4.13
CA ASP A 85 -0.20 -4.50 -4.15
C ASP A 85 0.33 -5.08 -5.47
N GLY A 86 0.04 -4.42 -6.61
CA GLY A 86 0.59 -4.81 -7.90
C GLY A 86 2.12 -4.73 -7.96
N CYS A 87 2.72 -3.70 -7.36
CA CYS A 87 4.19 -3.58 -7.26
C CYS A 87 4.79 -4.68 -6.37
N TRP A 88 4.12 -5.04 -5.27
CA TRP A 88 4.56 -6.13 -4.39
C TRP A 88 4.45 -7.50 -5.06
N VAL A 89 3.35 -7.78 -5.76
CA VAL A 89 3.17 -9.03 -6.52
C VAL A 89 4.31 -9.25 -7.54
N ILE A 90 4.69 -8.20 -8.27
CA ILE A 90 5.81 -8.27 -9.24
C ILE A 90 7.12 -8.57 -8.52
N PHE A 91 7.37 -7.89 -7.40
CA PHE A 91 8.59 -8.10 -6.62
C PHE A 91 8.64 -9.53 -6.04
N ASP A 92 7.56 -9.99 -5.43
CA ASP A 92 7.50 -11.28 -4.75
C ASP A 92 7.65 -12.45 -5.73
N ILE A 93 6.99 -12.38 -6.90
CA ILE A 93 7.17 -13.37 -7.96
C ILE A 93 8.63 -13.40 -8.44
N SER A 94 9.26 -12.23 -8.61
CA SER A 94 10.66 -12.14 -9.05
C SER A 94 11.67 -12.73 -8.06
N ASN A 95 11.31 -12.79 -6.77
CA ASN A 95 12.14 -13.35 -5.71
C ASN A 95 11.69 -14.75 -5.24
N GLY A 96 10.67 -15.34 -5.88
CA GLY A 96 10.15 -16.67 -5.53
C GLY A 96 9.31 -16.71 -4.24
N ILE A 97 8.79 -15.58 -3.76
CA ILE A 97 7.99 -15.45 -2.53
C ILE A 97 6.49 -15.57 -2.86
N TYR A 98 6.04 -16.76 -3.24
CA TYR A 98 4.67 -16.96 -3.76
C TYR A 98 3.54 -16.77 -2.72
N ILE A 99 3.83 -16.93 -1.43
CA ILE A 99 2.81 -16.77 -0.37
C ILE A 99 2.43 -15.30 -0.21
N GLU A 100 3.41 -14.39 -0.18
CA GLU A 100 3.15 -12.95 -0.09
C GLU A 100 2.50 -12.43 -1.39
N ALA A 101 2.97 -12.92 -2.56
CA ALA A 101 2.35 -12.59 -3.84
C ALA A 101 0.86 -12.95 -3.92
N THR A 102 0.45 -14.11 -3.40
CA THR A 102 -0.96 -14.53 -3.44
C THR A 102 -1.82 -13.72 -2.47
N ARG A 103 -1.28 -13.35 -1.30
CA ARG A 103 -1.93 -12.43 -0.36
C ARG A 103 -2.19 -11.08 -1.01
N ASP A 104 -1.16 -10.46 -1.58
CA ASP A 104 -1.26 -9.10 -2.13
C ASP A 104 -2.16 -9.08 -3.37
N PHE A 105 -2.15 -10.16 -4.17
CA PHE A 105 -3.11 -10.33 -5.25
C PHE A 105 -4.57 -10.43 -4.75
N ALA A 106 -4.81 -11.14 -3.66
CA ALA A 106 -6.14 -11.24 -3.06
C ALA A 106 -6.61 -9.88 -2.48
N GLU A 107 -5.70 -9.11 -1.88
CA GLU A 107 -5.96 -7.76 -1.38
C GLU A 107 -6.33 -6.79 -2.52
N ALA A 108 -5.58 -6.82 -3.61
CA ALA A 108 -5.88 -6.05 -4.81
C ALA A 108 -7.28 -6.39 -5.39
N LEU A 109 -7.61 -7.68 -5.48
CA LEU A 109 -8.93 -8.14 -5.95
C LEU A 109 -10.07 -7.64 -5.04
N SER A 110 -9.89 -7.73 -3.73
CA SER A 110 -10.88 -7.24 -2.76
C SER A 110 -11.15 -5.74 -2.94
N ASN A 111 -10.09 -4.94 -3.11
CA ASN A 111 -10.20 -3.51 -3.38
C ASN A 111 -10.88 -3.20 -4.72
N ILE A 112 -10.60 -3.97 -5.77
CA ILE A 112 -11.27 -3.85 -7.08
C ILE A 112 -12.77 -4.14 -6.96
N ILE A 113 -13.15 -5.24 -6.29
CA ILE A 113 -14.55 -5.60 -6.06
C ILE A 113 -15.26 -4.49 -5.28
N GLY A 114 -14.62 -3.96 -4.24
CA GLY A 114 -15.12 -2.84 -3.46
C GLY A 114 -15.42 -1.60 -4.32
N LEU A 115 -14.52 -1.25 -5.24
CA LEU A 115 -14.72 -0.12 -6.17
C LEU A 115 -15.86 -0.36 -7.17
N VAL A 116 -15.98 -1.58 -7.70
CA VAL A 116 -17.07 -1.94 -8.63
C VAL A 116 -18.42 -1.86 -7.93
N ARG A 117 -18.52 -2.36 -6.69
CA ARG A 117 -19.74 -2.32 -5.89
C ARG A 117 -20.18 -0.89 -5.58
N GLU A 118 -19.24 -0.03 -5.17
CA GLU A 118 -19.54 1.40 -4.92
C GLU A 118 -20.03 2.13 -6.17
N ARG A 119 -19.48 1.83 -7.36
CA ARG A 119 -19.97 2.41 -8.61
C ARG A 119 -21.42 2.00 -8.90
N LYS A 120 -21.74 0.71 -8.75
CA LYS A 120 -23.10 0.21 -8.97
C LYS A 120 -24.12 0.86 -8.04
N THR A 121 -23.82 1.00 -6.76
CA THR A 121 -24.73 1.64 -5.79
C THR A 121 -25.02 3.09 -6.14
N LYS A 122 -23.99 3.89 -6.51
CA LYS A 122 -24.20 5.29 -6.92
C LYS A 122 -25.10 5.43 -8.16
N THR A 123 -24.98 4.52 -9.13
CA THR A 123 -25.84 4.53 -10.32
C THR A 123 -27.30 4.24 -9.98
N VAL A 124 -27.56 3.31 -9.05
CA VAL A 124 -28.92 2.98 -8.59
C VAL A 124 -29.57 4.14 -7.84
N ASP A 125 -28.81 4.84 -6.98
CA ASP A 125 -29.36 6.00 -6.25
C ASP A 125 -29.70 7.17 -7.18
N ILE A 126 -28.89 7.42 -8.22
CA ILE A 126 -29.21 8.45 -9.23
C ILE A 126 -30.47 8.09 -10.02
N GLY A 127 -30.64 6.81 -10.38
CA GLY A 127 -31.84 6.34 -11.08
C GLY A 127 -33.12 6.59 -10.29
N LYS A 128 -33.09 6.40 -8.97
CA LYS A 128 -34.25 6.64 -8.08
C LYS A 128 -34.59 8.12 -7.85
N VAL A 129 -33.69 9.05 -8.15
CA VAL A 129 -33.93 10.49 -8.00
C VAL A 129 -34.55 11.10 -9.28
N LEU A 130 -34.46 10.38 -10.39
CA LEU A 130 -34.95 10.82 -11.70
C LEU A 130 -36.33 10.24 -12.06
N ASP A 131 -36.87 9.33 -11.24
CA ASP A 131 -38.23 8.78 -11.30
C ASP A 131 -39.16 9.53 -10.33
#